data_AF-A0A966YMT7-F1
#
_entry.id   AF-A0A966YMT7-F1
#
_cell.length_a   1.000
_cell.length_b   1.000
_cell.length_c   1.000
_cell.angle_alpha   90.00
_cell.angle_beta   90.00
_cell.angle_gamma   90.00
#
_symmetry.space_group_name_H-M   'P 1'
#
loop_
_entity.id
_entity.type
_entity.pdbx_description
1 polymer ?
#
loop_
_entity_poly.entity_id
_entity_poly.type
_entity_poly.pdbx_seq_one_letter_code
_entity_poly.pdbx_strand_id
1 'polypeptide(L)' 'LKSAGFLTRDPRKKESKKYGLKKARKAPQYSKR' A
#
# COMPACT_ATOMS: atom_id res chain seq x y z
N LEU A 1 24.48 -14.90 -7.39
CA LEU A 1 23.87 -13.59 -7.77
C LEU A 1 22.36 -13.67 -7.90
N LYS A 2 21.80 -14.53 -8.77
CA LYS A 2 20.33 -14.72 -8.88
C LYS A 2 19.70 -15.33 -7.62
N SER A 3 20.32 -16.35 -7.04
CA SER A 3 19.86 -17.04 -5.81
C SER A 3 19.83 -16.14 -4.58
N ALA A 4 20.70 -15.12 -4.54
CA ALA A 4 20.75 -14.14 -3.47
C ALA A 4 19.75 -12.97 -3.67
N GLY A 5 18.91 -13.00 -4.71
CA GLY A 5 17.84 -12.01 -4.92
C GLY A 5 18.29 -10.67 -5.53
N PHE A 6 19.57 -10.48 -5.85
CA PHE A 6 20.09 -9.20 -6.36
C PHE A 6 19.76 -8.89 -7.83
N LEU A 7 19.18 -9.84 -8.55
CA LEU A 7 18.80 -9.66 -9.97
C LEU A 7 17.30 -9.34 -10.15
N THR A 8 16.50 -9.34 -9.09
CA THR A 8 15.07 -9.00 -9.16
C THR A 8 14.86 -7.52 -8.88
N ARG A 9 14.12 -6.82 -9.74
CA ARG A 9 13.65 -5.47 -9.45
C ARG A 9 12.56 -5.52 -8.38
N ASP A 10 12.66 -4.66 -7.38
CA ASP A 10 11.60 -4.46 -6.40
C ASP A 10 10.31 -3.94 -7.07
N PRO A 11 9.20 -4.70 -7.02
CA PRO A 11 7.95 -4.31 -7.66
C PRO A 11 7.09 -3.37 -6.79
N ARG A 12 7.53 -3.01 -5.58
CA ARG A 12 6.72 -2.22 -4.64
C ARG A 12 6.38 -0.85 -5.23
N LYS A 13 5.07 -0.61 -5.39
CA LYS A 13 4.51 0.69 -5.75
C LYS A 13 3.60 1.17 -4.62
N LYS A 14 3.68 2.46 -4.29
CA LYS A 14 2.74 3.06 -3.34
C LYS A 14 1.33 3.03 -3.95
N GLU A 15 0.38 2.55 -3.17
CA GLU A 15 -1.03 2.57 -3.57
C GLU A 15 -1.57 4.00 -3.63
N SER A 16 -2.48 4.22 -4.58
CA SER A 16 -3.17 5.50 -4.73
C SER A 16 -4.07 5.79 -3.51
N LYS A 17 -4.25 7.08 -3.20
CA LYS A 17 -5.21 7.52 -2.19
C LYS A 17 -6.62 7.32 -2.74
N LYS A 18 -7.37 6.39 -2.15
CA LYS A 18 -8.79 6.19 -2.49
C LYS A 18 -9.64 7.28 -1.83
N TYR A 19 -10.73 7.66 -2.50
CA TYR A 19 -11.67 8.66 -1.99
C TYR A 19 -12.31 8.20 -0.68
N GLY A 20 -12.67 9.15 0.18
CA GLY A 20 -13.24 8.87 1.51
C GLY A 20 -12.22 8.34 2.54
N LEU A 21 -10.97 8.04 2.16
CA LEU A 21 -9.95 7.56 3.07
C LEU A 21 -8.92 8.64 3.45
N LYS A 22 -8.38 8.55 4.67
CA LYS A 22 -7.29 9.42 5.16
C LYS A 22 -5.97 9.14 4.45
N LYS A 23 -5.72 7.89 4.05
CA LYS A 23 -4.55 7.42 3.25
C LYS A 23 -5.00 6.30 2.31
N ALA A 24 -4.08 5.66 1.59
CA ALA A 24 -4.37 4.58 0.63
C ALA A 24 -5.37 3.52 1.13
N ARG A 25 -5.24 3.10 2.39
CA ARG A 25 -6.13 2.12 3.04
C ARG A 25 -6.69 2.56 4.40
N LYS A 26 -6.33 3.76 4.89
CA LYS A 26 -6.71 4.22 6.24
C LYS A 26 -8.10 4.86 6.22
N ALA A 27 -9.11 4.14 6.64
CA ALA A 27 -10.47 4.66 6.82
C ALA A 27 -10.57 5.60 8.04
N PRO A 28 -11.50 6.58 8.02
CA PRO A 28 -11.94 7.26 9.23
C PRO A 28 -12.67 6.26 10.15
N GLN A 29 -12.72 6.57 11.44
CA GLN A 29 -13.56 5.84 12.38
C GLN A 29 -15.03 6.15 12.06
N TYR A 30 -15.86 5.12 12.02
CA TYR A 30 -17.29 5.25 11.82
C TYR A 30 -18.03 4.96 13.14
N SER A 31 -19.00 5.80 13.49
CA SER A 31 -19.93 5.54 14.58
C SER A 31 -21.31 5.23 14.01
N LYS A 32 -21.83 4.03 14.28
CA LYS A 32 -23.22 3.63 14.00
C LYS A 32 -24.04 3.75 15.29
N ARG A 33 -24.33 4.97 15.72
CA ARG A 33 -25.26 5.25 16.82
C ARG A 33 -25.97 6.55 16.52
#